data_AF-I3TG62-F1
#
_entry.id   AF-I3TG62-F1
#
_cell.length_a   1.000
_cell.length_b   1.000
_cell.length_c   1.000
_cell.angle_alpha   90.00
_cell.angle_beta   90.00
_cell.angle_gamma   90.00
#
_symmetry.space_group_name_H-M   'P 1'
#
loop_
_entity.id
_entity.type
_entity.pdbx_description
1 polymer ?
#
loop_
_entity_poly.entity_id
_entity_poly.type
_entity_poly.pdbx_seq_one_letter_code
_entity_poly.pdbx_strand_id
1 'polypeptide(L)' 'MLEVYIKAYGVLGDYVREGRYTFREGVTVRELVETLVPLEVRRRFSIVVFVNDEPAPESRVVYNGDRVVLLPPSSGG' A
#
# COMPACT_ATOMS: atom_id res chain seq x y z
N MET A 1 -4.14 13.84 11.70
CA MET A 1 -3.52 13.33 10.44
C MET A 1 -2.41 12.38 10.83
N LEU A 2 -2.16 11.34 10.03
CA LEU A 2 -1.10 10.36 10.31
C LEU A 2 -0.09 10.31 9.15
N GLU A 3 1.17 10.06 9.49
CA GLU A 3 2.28 9.87 8.56
C GLU A 3 2.62 8.38 8.47
N VAL A 4 2.73 7.87 7.24
CA VAL A 4 2.99 6.45 6.96
C VAL A 4 4.15 6.35 5.99
N TYR A 5 5.09 5.44 6.24
CA TYR A 5 6.13 5.12 5.27
C TYR A 5 5.61 4.12 4.26
N ILE A 6 5.76 4.39 2.97
CA ILE A 6 5.27 3.52 1.90
C ILE A 6 6.42 3.14 0.98
N LYS A 7 6.46 1.84 0.63
CA LYS A 7 7.35 1.30 -0.38
C LYS A 7 6.57 0.35 -1.30
N ALA A 8 6.68 0.57 -2.60
CA ALA A 8 6.11 -0.32 -3.60
C ALA A 8 7.22 -1.03 -4.37
N TYR A 9 7.00 -2.29 -4.70
CA TYR A 9 7.95 -3.11 -5.46
C TYR A 9 7.41 -3.47 -6.85
N GLY A 10 8.32 -3.89 -7.74
CA GLY A 10 7.99 -4.27 -9.11
C GLY A 10 7.26 -3.15 -9.85
N VAL A 11 6.27 -3.53 -10.65
CA VAL A 11 5.45 -2.60 -11.46
C VAL A 11 4.75 -1.52 -10.62
N LEU A 12 4.49 -1.77 -9.33
CA LEU A 12 3.85 -0.79 -8.45
C LEU A 12 4.78 0.38 -8.10
N GLY A 13 6.10 0.14 -8.10
CA GLY A 13 7.11 1.17 -7.83
C GLY A 13 7.18 2.27 -8.91
N ASP A 14 6.68 1.99 -10.12
CA ASP A 14 6.57 2.98 -11.19
C ASP A 14 5.45 4.01 -10.92
N TYR A 15 4.46 3.65 -10.10
CA TYR A 15 3.31 4.48 -9.76
C TYR A 15 3.41 5.09 -8.36
N VAL A 16 3.98 4.35 -7.40
CA VAL A 16 4.07 4.77 -6.00
C VAL A 16 5.55 4.93 -5.63
N ARG A 17 5.96 6.17 -5.42
CA ARG A 17 7.31 6.49 -4.97
C ARG A 17 7.51 6.04 -3.52
N GLU A 18 8.73 5.61 -3.22
CA GLU A 18 9.09 5.32 -1.84
C GLU A 18 9.18 6.62 -1.02
N GLY A 19 8.54 6.65 0.14
CA GLY A 19 8.57 7.85 0.99
C GLY A 19 7.47 7.88 2.06
N ARG A 20 7.37 9.04 2.71
CA ARG A 20 6.34 9.32 3.72
C ARG A 20 5.12 9.97 3.07
N TYR A 21 3.95 9.47 3.43
CA TYR A 21 2.66 9.93 2.94
C TYR A 21 1.77 10.31 4.13
N THR A 22 0.99 11.38 3.96
CA THR A 22 0.04 11.85 4.98
C THR A 22 -1.37 11.40 4.63
N PHE A 23 -2.06 10.81 5.59
CA PHE A 23 -3.46 10.42 5.45
C PHE A 23 -4.31 10.95 6.61
N ARG A 24 -5.64 10.85 6.44
CA ARG A 24 -6.58 11.03 7.54
C ARG A 24 -6.45 9.91 8.56
N GLU A 25 -6.79 10.20 9.80
CA GLU A 25 -6.89 9.17 10.84
C GLU A 25 -8.00 8.17 10.51
N GLY A 26 -7.78 6.92 10.89
CA GLY A 26 -8.71 5.82 10.58
C GLY A 26 -8.73 5.42 9.11
N VAL A 27 -7.72 5.80 8.30
CA VAL A 27 -7.58 5.31 6.93
C VAL A 27 -7.32 3.81 6.94
N THR A 28 -7.99 3.10 6.04
CA THR A 28 -7.79 1.67 5.85
C THR A 28 -6.75 1.39 4.77
N VAL A 29 -6.19 0.18 4.78
CA VAL A 29 -5.31 -0.32 3.73
C VAL A 29 -5.97 -0.19 2.35
N ARG A 30 -7.27 -0.51 2.24
CA ARG A 30 -8.03 -0.32 1.00
C ARG A 30 -7.90 1.12 0.53
N GLU A 31 -8.37 2.07 1.32
CA GLU A 31 -8.41 3.49 0.95
C GLU A 31 -7.02 4.06 0.60
N LEU A 32 -5.99 3.63 1.34
CA LEU A 32 -4.60 3.95 1.04
C LEU A 32 -4.21 3.47 -0.36
N VAL A 33 -4.51 2.21 -0.70
CA VAL A 33 -4.22 1.65 -2.03
C VAL A 33 -5.03 2.35 -3.12
N GLU A 34 -6.31 2.68 -2.88
CA GLU A 34 -7.14 3.39 -3.86
C GLU A 34 -6.63 4.81 -4.13
N THR A 35 -6.05 5.45 -3.12
CA THR A 35 -5.48 6.80 -3.21
C THR A 35 -4.17 6.81 -4.00
N LEU A 36 -3.31 5.80 -3.77
CA LEU A 36 -1.96 5.78 -4.33
C LEU A 36 -1.86 5.07 -5.68
N VAL A 37 -2.68 4.05 -5.90
CA VAL A 37 -2.54 3.16 -7.05
C VAL A 37 -3.69 3.42 -8.04
N PRO A 38 -3.39 3.77 -9.30
CA PRO A 38 -4.41 4.00 -10.32
C PRO A 38 -5.34 2.80 -10.50
N LEU A 39 -6.60 3.06 -10.83
CA LEU A 39 -7.63 2.04 -10.96
C LEU A 39 -7.27 0.97 -12.00
N GLU A 40 -6.63 1.36 -13.10
CA GLU A 40 -6.23 0.47 -14.18
C GLU A 40 -5.20 -0.57 -13.70
N VAL A 41 -4.29 -0.14 -12.83
CA VAL A 41 -3.28 -1.01 -12.21
C VAL A 41 -3.93 -1.94 -11.20
N ARG A 42 -4.80 -1.41 -10.32
CA ARG A 42 -5.53 -2.20 -9.31
C ARG A 42 -6.43 -3.27 -9.92
N ARG A 43 -6.99 -3.03 -11.11
CA ARG A 43 -7.80 -4.03 -11.86
C ARG A 43 -6.96 -5.13 -12.51
N ARG A 44 -5.69 -4.85 -12.78
CA ARG A 44 -4.79 -5.76 -13.51
C ARG A 44 -3.94 -6.63 -12.60
N PHE A 45 -3.66 -6.18 -11.38
CA PHE A 45 -2.78 -6.87 -10.44
C PHE A 45 -3.48 -7.05 -9.08
N SER A 46 -3.35 -8.25 -8.51
CA SER A 46 -3.70 -8.49 -7.11
C SER A 46 -2.61 -7.93 -6.21
N ILE A 47 -2.87 -6.81 -5.56
CA ILE A 47 -1.88 -6.12 -4.71
C ILE A 47 -1.92 -6.74 -3.32
N VAL A 48 -0.80 -7.33 -2.91
CA VAL A 48 -0.61 -7.80 -1.53
C VAL A 48 -0.01 -6.67 -0.72
N VAL A 49 -0.59 -6.39 0.44
CA VAL A 49 -0.15 -5.31 1.33
C VAL A 49 0.39 -5.90 2.63
N PHE A 50 1.53 -5.38 3.06
CA PHE A 50 2.08 -5.65 4.38
C PHE A 50 2.11 -4.35 5.19
N VAL A 51 1.78 -4.44 6.48
CA VAL A 51 1.91 -3.34 7.44
C VAL A 51 2.82 -3.81 8.57
N ASN A 52 3.95 -3.12 8.76
CA ASN A 52 5.00 -3.51 9.72
C ASN A 52 5.45 -4.96 9.54
N ASP A 53 5.74 -5.33 8.30
CA ASP A 53 6.21 -6.66 7.87
C ASP A 53 5.21 -7.82 8.09
N GLU A 54 3.95 -7.52 8.44
CA GLU A 54 2.86 -8.50 8.53
C GLU A 54 1.84 -8.34 7.39
N PRO A 55 1.33 -9.44 6.78
CA PRO A 55 0.26 -9.35 5.79
C PRO A 55 -0.97 -8.65 6.37
N ALA A 56 -1.50 -7.67 5.64
CA ALA A 56 -2.60 -6.84 6.10
C ALA A 56 -3.84 -7.00 5.19
N PRO A 57 -5.02 -7.31 5.74
CA PRO A 57 -6.25 -7.28 4.97
C PRO A 57 -6.64 -5.84 4.61
N GLU A 58 -7.45 -5.70 3.56
CA GLU A 58 -7.94 -4.40 3.08
C GLU A 58 -8.65 -3.56 4.15
N SER A 59 -9.32 -4.20 5.10
CA SER A 59 -10.03 -3.55 6.20
C SER A 59 -9.14 -3.07 7.35
N ARG A 60 -7.84 -3.42 7.36
CA ARG A 60 -6.91 -3.00 8.41
C ARG A 60 -6.78 -1.48 8.42
N VAL A 61 -6.95 -0.88 9.59
CA VAL A 61 -6.66 0.54 9.84
C VAL A 61 -5.15 0.74 9.98
N VAL A 62 -4.62 1.78 9.34
CA VAL A 62 -3.21 2.18 9.41
C VAL A 62 -3.04 3.24 10.50
N TYR A 63 -1.93 3.17 11.23
CA TYR A 63 -1.60 4.09 12.32
C TYR A 63 -0.37 4.94 11.99
N ASN A 64 -0.19 6.00 12.77
CA ASN A 64 0.94 6.91 12.60
C ASN A 64 2.28 6.18 12.82
N GLY A 65 3.21 6.32 11.88
CA GLY A 65 4.51 5.65 11.89
C GLY A 65 4.52 4.26 11.25
N ASP A 66 3.38 3.73 10.80
CA ASP A 66 3.32 2.43 10.15
C ASP A 66 4.18 2.41 8.88
N ARG A 67 4.76 1.24 8.60
CA ARG A 67 5.47 0.93 7.37
C ARG A 67 4.60 0.05 6.49
N VAL A 68 4.17 0.58 5.35
CA VAL A 68 3.32 -0.12 4.38
C VAL A 68 4.16 -0.53 3.17
N VAL A 69 4.08 -1.82 2.83
CA VAL A 69 4.73 -2.38 1.64
C VAL A 69 3.67 -2.89 0.67
N LEU A 70 3.76 -2.46 -0.59
CA LEU A 70 2.90 -2.91 -1.68
C LEU A 70 3.68 -3.87 -2.58
N LEU A 71 3.16 -5.08 -2.76
CA LEU A 71 3.74 -6.09 -3.63
C LEU A 71 2.75 -6.45 -4.75
N PRO A 72 3.20 -6.52 -6.01
CA PRO A 72 2.44 -7.19 -7.05
C PRO A 72 2.32 -8.69 -6.71
N PRO A 73 1.37 -9.42 -7.32
CA PRO A 73 1.26 -10.85 -7.08
C PRO A 73 2.58 -11.51 -7.49
N SER A 74 3.07 -12.44 -6.66
CA SER A 74 4.33 -13.13 -6.90
C SER A 74 4.26 -13.92 -8.20
N SER A 75 5.03 -13.50 -9.22
CA SER A 75 5.44 -14.37 -10.31
C SER A 75 6.50 -15.33 -9.76
N GLY A 76 6.04 -16.38 -9.05
CA GLY A 76 6.90 -17.52 -8.75
C GLY A 76 7.36 -18.12 -10.08
N GLY A 77 8.67 -18.18 -10.28
CA GLY A 77 9.28 -19.00 -11.32
C GLY A 77 9.21 -20.48 -10.98
#